data_AF-A0A928HPJ9-F1
#
_entry.id   AF-A0A928HPJ9-F1
#
_cell.length_a   1.000
_cell.length_b   1.000
_cell.length_c   1.000
_cell.angle_alpha   90.00
_cell.angle_beta   90.00
_cell.angle_gamma   90.00
#
_symmetry.space_group_name_H-M   'P 1'
#
loop_
_entity.id
_entity.type
_entity.pdbx_description
1 polymer ?
#
loop_
_entity_poly.entity_id
_entity_poly.type
_entity_poly.pdbx_seq_one_letter_code
_entity_poly.pdbx_strand_id
1 'polypeptide(L)'
;MNFENEYVTAQTDDILISACQAYLEDEEDNACSYYLRIENNSDDKIQILGKEFNITDDKGNSYLENGLGFKGEIPELEPGEYFEFSDSAPVNSAFAVLYGTCKIVKEKCNQVKDIKIPAVSLVGNMHLNTAFN
;
A
#
# COMPACT_ATOMS: atom_id res chain seq x y z
N MET A 1 -11.92 -8.85 -18.34
CA MET A 1 -10.56 -9.43 -18.46
C MET A 1 -9.95 -9.38 -17.10
N ASN A 2 -9.36 -10.47 -16.61
CA ASN A 2 -8.59 -10.45 -15.36
C ASN A 2 -7.44 -9.47 -15.60
N PHE A 3 -7.47 -8.30 -14.99
CA PHE A 3 -6.23 -7.60 -14.74
C PHE A 3 -5.45 -8.57 -13.85
N GLU A 4 -4.44 -9.23 -14.42
CA GLU A 4 -3.27 -9.53 -13.61
C GLU A 4 -2.84 -8.15 -13.12
N ASN A 5 -3.22 -7.80 -11.90
CA ASN A 5 -2.85 -6.55 -11.31
C ASN A 5 -1.32 -6.51 -11.35
N GLU A 6 -0.76 -5.74 -12.29
CA GLU A 6 0.69 -5.64 -12.41
C GLU A 6 1.19 -4.98 -11.13
N TYR A 7 1.82 -5.79 -10.29
CA TYR A 7 2.42 -5.31 -9.06
C TYR A 7 3.57 -4.38 -9.41
N VAL A 8 3.50 -3.15 -8.91
CA VAL A 8 4.68 -2.30 -8.81
C VAL A 8 5.37 -2.64 -7.51
N THR A 9 6.69 -2.80 -7.53
CA THR A 9 7.45 -3.23 -6.35
C THR A 9 8.56 -2.24 -6.00
N ALA A 10 8.90 -2.18 -4.71
CA ALA A 10 10.09 -1.51 -4.21
C ALA A 10 10.72 -2.34 -3.10
N GLN A 11 12.05 -2.38 -3.05
CA GLN A 11 12.80 -3.08 -2.00
C GLN A 11 13.70 -2.11 -1.24
N THR A 12 13.74 -2.24 0.08
CA THR A 12 14.64 -1.49 0.98
C THR A 12 14.96 -2.37 2.19
N ASP A 13 16.23 -2.47 2.58
CA ASP A 13 16.67 -3.28 3.75
C ASP A 13 16.16 -4.75 3.74
N ASP A 14 16.11 -5.36 2.54
CA ASP A 14 15.59 -6.71 2.26
C ASP A 14 14.10 -6.90 2.56
N ILE A 15 13.36 -5.81 2.67
CA ILE A 15 11.90 -5.82 2.74
C ILE A 15 11.36 -5.41 1.38
N LEU A 16 10.55 -6.29 0.78
CA LEU A 16 9.90 -6.05 -0.52
C LEU A 16 8.46 -5.60 -0.27
N ILE A 17 8.08 -4.46 -0.85
CA ILE A 17 6.70 -4.00 -0.86
C ILE A 17 6.19 -4.05 -2.30
N SER A 18 5.12 -4.83 -2.50
CA SER A 18 4.38 -4.93 -3.75
C SER A 18 3.05 -4.18 -3.60
N ALA A 19 2.71 -3.33 -4.57
CA ALA A 19 1.49 -2.54 -4.57
C ALA A 19 0.77 -2.66 -5.91
N CYS A 20 -0.55 -2.66 -5.88
CA CYS A 20 -1.37 -2.62 -7.10
C CYS A 20 -2.75 -2.03 -6.84
N GLN A 21 -3.48 -1.79 -7.92
CA GLN A 21 -4.91 -1.45 -7.88
C GLN A 21 -5.70 -2.55 -7.15
N ALA A 22 -6.60 -2.16 -6.26
CA ALA A 22 -7.64 -3.04 -5.73
C ALA A 22 -9.02 -2.60 -6.21
N TYR A 23 -9.98 -3.51 -6.15
CA TYR A 23 -11.41 -3.20 -6.28
C TYR A 23 -12.11 -3.67 -5.02
N LEU A 24 -12.79 -2.75 -4.34
CA LEU A 24 -13.53 -3.04 -3.11
C LEU A 24 -15.01 -2.74 -3.39
N GLU A 25 -15.85 -3.78 -3.37
CA GLU A 25 -17.27 -3.72 -3.76
C GLU A 25 -18.11 -2.82 -2.84
N ASP A 26 -17.75 -2.75 -1.55
CA ASP A 26 -18.47 -1.98 -0.55
C ASP A 26 -18.10 -0.48 -0.53
N GLU A 27 -17.16 -0.06 -1.38
CA GLU A 27 -16.69 1.33 -1.46
C GLU A 27 -17.46 2.14 -2.53
N GLU A 28 -17.48 3.46 -2.38
CA GLU A 28 -18.15 4.36 -3.33
C GLU A 28 -17.61 4.24 -4.77
N ASP A 29 -18.43 4.63 -5.75
CA ASP A 29 -18.10 4.60 -7.18
C ASP A 29 -16.79 5.31 -7.54
N ASN A 30 -16.39 6.35 -6.81
CA ASN A 30 -15.14 7.09 -7.07
C ASN A 30 -14.03 6.76 -6.06
N ALA A 31 -14.20 5.71 -5.26
CA ALA A 31 -13.17 5.27 -4.33
C ALA A 31 -12.00 4.68 -5.12
N CYS A 32 -10.80 5.19 -4.85
CA CYS A 32 -9.55 4.64 -5.35
C CYS A 32 -9.00 3.65 -4.31
N SER A 33 -9.05 2.36 -4.61
CA SER A 33 -8.61 1.31 -3.68
C SER A 33 -7.27 0.71 -4.06
N TYR A 34 -6.47 0.34 -3.07
CA TYR A 34 -5.14 -0.22 -3.25
C TYR A 34 -4.97 -1.52 -2.48
N TYR A 35 -4.08 -2.37 -2.97
CA TYR A 35 -3.60 -3.55 -2.27
C TYR A 35 -2.09 -3.38 -2.03
N LEU A 36 -1.63 -3.83 -0.86
CA LEU A 36 -0.23 -3.93 -0.49
C LEU A 36 0.10 -5.33 -0.02
N ARG A 37 1.31 -5.78 -0.37
CA ARG A 37 1.99 -6.93 0.23
C ARG A 37 3.37 -6.52 0.69
N ILE A 38 3.68 -6.80 1.95
CA ILE A 38 4.96 -6.50 2.59
C ILE A 38 5.62 -7.83 2.94
N GLU A 39 6.78 -8.11 2.35
CA GLU A 39 7.49 -9.39 2.49
C GLU A 39 8.82 -9.16 3.22
N ASN A 40 9.04 -9.92 4.29
CA ASN A 40 10.30 -9.89 5.02
C ASN A 40 11.28 -10.89 4.40
N ASN A 41 12.09 -10.44 3.44
CA ASN A 41 13.15 -11.26 2.85
C ASN A 41 14.50 -11.10 3.58
N SER A 42 14.50 -10.43 4.74
CA SER A 42 15.68 -10.29 5.58
C SER A 42 15.85 -11.51 6.50
N ASP A 43 16.98 -11.58 7.20
CA ASP A 43 17.27 -12.62 8.19
C ASP A 43 16.84 -12.23 9.62
N ASP A 44 16.16 -11.10 9.78
CA ASP A 44 15.74 -10.52 11.06
C ASP A 44 14.21 -10.46 11.15
N LYS A 45 13.66 -10.70 12.34
CA LYS A 45 12.25 -10.47 12.60
C LYS A 45 11.97 -8.98 12.55
N ILE A 46 10.85 -8.60 11.96
CA ILE A 46 10.42 -7.20 11.88
C ILE A 46 9.05 -6.99 12.51
N GLN A 47 8.85 -5.79 13.05
CA GLN A 47 7.53 -5.29 13.42
C GLN A 47 7.18 -4.09 12.55
N ILE A 48 6.00 -4.11 11.92
CA ILE A 48 5.49 -3.03 11.08
C ILE A 48 4.75 -2.03 11.97
N LEU A 49 5.29 -0.82 12.10
CA LEU A 49 4.77 0.21 12.99
C LEU A 49 3.66 1.07 12.38
N GLY A 50 3.65 1.22 11.06
CA GLY A 50 2.69 2.08 10.38
C GLY A 50 3.16 2.58 9.03
N LYS A 51 2.41 3.52 8.47
CA LYS A 51 2.57 4.01 7.11
C LYS A 51 2.40 5.53 7.02
N GLU A 52 3.11 6.13 6.09
CA GLU A 52 2.95 7.53 5.66
C GLU A 52 2.73 7.51 4.14
N PHE A 53 1.49 7.74 3.71
CA PHE A 53 1.11 7.79 2.30
C PHE A 53 0.99 9.22 1.81
N ASN A 54 1.57 9.49 0.65
CA ASN A 54 1.31 10.66 -0.16
C ASN A 54 0.41 10.22 -1.31
N ILE A 55 -0.72 10.90 -1.43
CA ILE A 55 -1.75 10.58 -2.42
C ILE A 55 -2.02 11.85 -3.21
N THR A 56 -1.90 11.81 -4.52
CA THR A 56 -2.17 12.96 -5.40
C THR A 56 -3.28 12.60 -6.37
N ASP A 57 -4.33 13.42 -6.41
CA ASP A 57 -5.46 13.22 -7.31
C ASP A 57 -5.22 13.83 -8.71
N ASP A 58 -6.14 13.53 -9.63
CA ASP A 58 -6.18 14.06 -11.01
C ASP A 58 -6.29 15.58 -11.13
N LYS A 59 -6.68 16.28 -10.06
CA LYS A 59 -6.78 17.74 -9.99
C LYS A 59 -5.50 18.37 -9.42
N GLY A 60 -4.52 17.56 -9.03
CA GLY A 60 -3.26 18.00 -8.44
C GLY A 60 -3.35 18.31 -6.94
N ASN A 61 -4.42 17.91 -6.26
CA ASN A 61 -4.50 18.00 -4.80
C ASN A 61 -3.67 16.87 -4.18
N SER A 62 -2.91 17.19 -3.13
CA SER A 62 -2.12 16.21 -2.39
C SER A 62 -2.67 16.01 -0.98
N TYR A 63 -2.73 14.74 -0.57
CA TYR A 63 -3.22 14.28 0.72
C TYR A 63 -2.13 13.45 1.39
N LEU A 64 -1.94 13.68 2.69
CA LEU A 64 -1.03 12.90 3.53
C LEU A 64 -1.86 12.06 4.49
N GLU A 65 -1.71 10.74 4.40
CA GLU A 65 -2.31 9.81 5.36
C GLU A 65 -1.22 9.19 6.22
N ASN A 66 -1.29 9.44 7.53
CA ASN A 66 -0.40 8.82 8.50
C ASN A 66 -1.21 7.86 9.36
N GLY A 67 -0.81 6.60 9.41
CA GLY A 67 -1.50 5.58 10.18
C GLY A 67 -0.53 4.79 11.06
N LEU A 68 -0.90 4.60 12.33
CA LEU A 68 -0.30 3.56 13.15
C LEU A 68 -0.80 2.21 12.66
N GLY A 69 0.13 1.31 12.34
CA GLY A 69 -0.17 0.03 11.75
C GLY A 69 -1.03 0.12 10.48
N PHE A 70 -1.85 -0.91 10.29
CA PHE A 70 -2.78 -1.06 9.17
C PHE A 70 -4.18 -1.35 9.74
N LYS A 71 -5.01 -0.30 9.85
CA LYS A 71 -6.31 -0.33 10.55
C LYS A 71 -6.25 -0.86 11.99
N GLY A 72 -5.19 -0.52 12.72
CA GLY A 72 -5.00 -0.94 14.11
C GLY A 72 -4.27 -2.27 14.28
N GLU A 73 -3.99 -2.99 13.19
CA GLU A 73 -3.08 -4.13 13.20
C GLU A 73 -1.63 -3.65 13.16
N ILE A 74 -0.78 -4.21 14.01
CA ILE A 74 0.67 -3.98 14.03
C ILE A 74 1.33 -5.34 13.74
N PRO A 75 1.51 -5.71 12.45
CA PRO A 75 2.03 -7.01 12.09
C PRO A 75 3.47 -7.22 12.56
N GLU A 76 3.75 -8.43 13.02
CA GLU A 76 5.10 -8.95 13.21
C GLU A 76 5.36 -10.01 12.13
N LEU A 77 6.51 -9.95 11.47
CA LEU A 77 6.89 -10.86 10.40
C LEU A 77 8.24 -11.50 10.69
N GLU A 78 8.24 -12.83 10.81
CA GLU A 78 9.47 -13.63 10.81
C GLU A 78 10.14 -13.60 9.42
N PRO A 79 11.43 -13.97 9.32
CA PRO A 79 12.09 -14.17 8.04
C PRO A 79 11.30 -15.09 7.10
N GLY A 80 10.98 -14.60 5.90
CA GLY A 80 10.19 -15.30 4.87
C GLY A 80 8.68 -15.12 4.99
N GLU A 81 8.17 -14.47 6.03
CA GLU A 81 6.75 -14.16 6.15
C GLU A 81 6.36 -12.88 5.40
N TYR A 82 5.05 -12.75 5.17
CA TYR A 82 4.48 -11.59 4.51
C TYR A 82 3.17 -11.16 5.16
N PHE A 83 2.83 -9.88 4.99
CA PHE A 83 1.56 -9.27 5.39
C PHE A 83 0.87 -8.68 4.16
N GLU A 84 -0.45 -8.84 4.07
CA GLU A 84 -1.27 -8.30 2.99
C GLU A 84 -2.32 -7.35 3.56
N PHE A 85 -2.61 -6.27 2.82
CA PHE A 85 -3.59 -5.28 3.23
C PHE A 85 -4.27 -4.63 2.03
N SER A 86 -5.55 -4.29 2.17
CA SER A 86 -6.28 -3.53 1.17
C SER A 86 -7.21 -2.52 1.83
N ASP A 87 -7.31 -1.34 1.21
CA ASP A 87 -8.14 -0.25 1.69
C ASP A 87 -8.47 0.73 0.57
N SER A 88 -9.44 1.60 0.83
CA SER A 88 -9.65 2.78 0.01
C SER A 88 -8.72 3.91 0.46
N ALA A 89 -8.15 4.61 -0.52
CA ALA A 89 -7.45 5.86 -0.27
C ALA A 89 -8.47 6.93 0.19
N PRO A 90 -8.11 7.86 1.08
CA PRO A 90 -8.97 8.96 1.54
C PRO A 90 -9.16 10.06 0.47
N VAL A 91 -9.42 9.65 -0.77
CA VAL A 91 -9.68 10.52 -1.92
C VAL A 91 -10.88 9.98 -2.69
N ASN A 92 -11.73 10.90 -3.14
CA ASN A 92 -12.86 10.61 -4.02
C ASN A 92 -12.55 11.25 -5.39
N SER A 93 -11.90 10.46 -6.26
CA SER A 93 -11.45 10.91 -7.58
C SER A 93 -11.45 9.75 -8.59
N ALA A 94 -11.57 10.08 -9.87
CA ALA A 94 -11.47 9.13 -10.97
C ALA A 94 -10.08 8.50 -11.08
N PHE A 95 -9.02 9.26 -10.75
CA PHE A 95 -7.64 8.80 -10.79
C PHE A 95 -6.84 9.39 -9.62
N ALA A 96 -5.93 8.60 -9.07
CA ALA A 96 -4.98 9.05 -8.08
C ALA A 96 -3.63 8.35 -8.25
N VAL A 97 -2.58 8.90 -7.65
CA VAL A 97 -1.29 8.20 -7.48
C VAL A 97 -1.00 8.12 -6.00
N LEU A 98 -0.69 6.91 -5.51
CA LEU A 98 -0.30 6.63 -4.14
C LEU A 98 1.17 6.23 -4.09
N TYR A 99 1.93 6.77 -3.14
CA TYR A 99 3.31 6.38 -2.83
C TYR A 99 3.63 6.74 -1.38
N GLY A 100 4.74 6.25 -0.84
CA GLY A 100 5.12 6.64 0.52
C GLY A 100 6.14 5.73 1.17
N THR A 101 6.01 5.60 2.48
CA THR A 101 6.91 4.78 3.31
C THR A 101 6.14 4.00 4.37
N CYS A 102 6.63 2.80 4.65
CA CYS A 102 6.23 1.97 5.79
C CYS A 102 7.33 2.04 6.84
N LYS A 103 6.99 2.27 8.11
CA LYS A 103 7.95 2.23 9.21
C LYS A 103 8.00 0.84 9.80
N ILE A 104 9.21 0.31 9.98
CA ILE A 104 9.43 -0.97 10.65
C ILE A 104 10.45 -0.83 11.77
N VAL A 105 10.46 -1.79 12.69
CA VAL A 105 11.57 -2.04 13.61
C VAL A 105 12.15 -3.42 13.33
N LYS A 106 13.47 -3.49 13.22
CA LYS A 106 14.23 -4.75 13.17
C LYS A 106 14.58 -5.20 14.58
N GLU A 107 14.26 -6.44 14.96
CA GLU A 107 14.39 -6.93 16.34
C GLU A 107 15.85 -6.97 16.82
N LYS A 108 16.78 -7.51 16.02
CA LYS A 108 18.18 -7.69 16.45
C LYS A 108 18.89 -6.38 16.80
N CYS A 109 18.64 -5.32 16.04
CA CYS A 109 19.32 -4.03 16.21
C CYS A 109 18.46 -2.96 16.87
N ASN A 110 17.19 -3.24 17.12
CA ASN A 110 16.19 -2.29 17.64
C ASN A 110 16.19 -0.96 16.87
N GLN A 111 16.39 -1.03 15.55
CA GLN A 111 16.48 0.14 14.68
C GLN A 111 15.18 0.34 13.93
N VAL A 112 14.64 1.57 13.98
CA VAL A 112 13.54 2.01 13.12
C VAL A 112 14.06 2.28 11.71
N LYS A 113 13.34 1.79 10.71
CA LYS A 113 13.65 1.98 9.29
C LYS A 113 12.42 2.44 8.52
N ASP A 114 12.65 3.30 7.52
CA ASP A 114 11.65 3.66 6.52
C ASP A 114 11.84 2.77 5.27
N ILE A 115 10.82 1.96 4.98
CA ILE A 115 10.78 1.07 3.81
C ILE A 115 9.93 1.74 2.73
N LYS A 116 10.47 1.84 1.52
CA LYS A 116 9.78 2.52 0.41
C LYS A 116 8.56 1.74 -0.04
N ILE A 117 7.47 2.47 -0.23
CA ILE A 117 6.25 1.98 -0.90
C ILE A 117 6.29 2.54 -2.32
N PRO A 118 6.20 1.68 -3.36
CA PRO A 118 6.30 2.13 -4.75
C PRO A 118 5.15 3.06 -5.12
N ALA A 119 5.37 3.87 -6.16
CA ALA A 119 4.31 4.68 -6.74
C ALA A 119 3.37 3.79 -7.56
N VAL A 120 2.08 3.82 -7.22
CA VAL A 120 1.02 3.08 -7.90
C VAL A 120 -0.05 4.05 -8.38
N SER A 121 -0.48 3.88 -9.63
CA SER A 121 -1.63 4.59 -10.19
C SER A 121 -2.91 3.86 -9.79
N LEU A 122 -3.88 4.61 -9.30
CA LEU A 122 -5.18 4.15 -8.87
C LEU A 122 -6.28 4.73 -9.74
N VAL A 123 -7.35 3.96 -9.92
CA VAL A 123 -8.54 4.28 -10.69
C VAL A 123 -9.76 4.08 -9.78
N GLY A 124 -10.71 5.01 -9.85
CA GLY A 124 -11.99 4.92 -9.13
C GLY A 124 -12.84 3.74 -9.60
N ASN A 125 -13.57 3.10 -8.68
CA ASN A 125 -14.42 1.91 -8.93
C ASN A 125 -15.31 1.99 -10.19
N MET A 126 -15.96 3.12 -10.46
CA MET A 126 -16.82 3.36 -11.63
C MET A 126 -16.05 3.25 -12.94
N HIS A 127 -14.81 3.74 -12.96
CA HIS A 127 -13.93 3.73 -14.12
C HIS A 127 -13.25 2.38 -14.32
N LEU A 128 -13.15 1.55 -13.27
CA LEU A 128 -12.83 0.13 -13.41
C LEU A 128 -13.97 -0.59 -14.12
N ASN A 129 -15.22 -0.36 -13.72
CA ASN A 129 -16.41 -0.98 -14.31
C ASN A 129 -16.63 -0.65 -15.80
N THR A 130 -16.17 0.50 -16.28
CA THR A 130 -16.29 0.86 -17.71
C THR A 130 -15.28 0.17 -18.62
N ALA A 131 -14.19 -0.41 -18.07
CA ALA A 131 -13.26 -1.24 -18.82
C ALA A 131 -13.74 -2.70 -19.00
N PHE A 132 -14.89 -3.04 -18.39
CA PHE A 132 -15.44 -4.39 -18.38
C PHE A 132 -16.71 -4.59 -19.24
N ASN A 133 -17.18 -3.56 -19.95
CA ASN A 133 -18.29 -3.65 -20.92
C ASN A 133 -17.81 -3.40 -22.36
#